data_AF-A0A9W3VGM7-F1
#
_entry.id   AF-A0A9W3VGM7-F1
#
_cell.length_a   1.000
_cell.length_b   1.000
_cell.length_c   1.000
_cell.angle_alpha   90.00
_cell.angle_beta   90.00
_cell.angle_gamma   90.00
#
_symmetry.space_group_name_H-M   'P 1'
#
loop_
_entity.id
_entity.type
_entity.pdbx_description
1 polymer ?
#
loop_
_entity_poly.entity_id
_entity_poly.type
_entity_poly.pdbx_seq_one_letter_code
_entity_poly.pdbx_strand_id
1 'polypeptide(L)' 'MKTIKVRVLEDAKEFDDLDEIIAEVKKDEILEAKLYKETEEYFAEDSQGREWYVGELDVLGNLKLSYGLELIEN' A
#
# COMPACT_ATOMS: atom_id res chain seq x y z
N MET A 1 0.41 17.08 -1.44
CA MET A 1 0.55 15.67 -1.82
C MET A 1 -0.70 14.97 -1.33
N LYS A 2 -1.35 14.12 -2.14
CA LYS A 2 -2.56 13.41 -1.71
C LYS A 2 -2.13 12.15 -0.97
N THR A 3 -2.71 11.90 0.19
CA THR A 3 -2.42 10.74 1.03
C THR A 3 -3.71 10.05 1.44
N ILE A 4 -3.64 8.74 1.63
CA ILE A 4 -4.71 7.94 2.21
C ILE A 4 -4.17 7.16 3.40
N LYS A 5 -5.04 6.74 4.32
CA LYS A 5 -4.69 5.78 5.37
C LYS A 5 -5.46 4.50 5.19
N VAL A 6 -4.75 3.39 5.26
CA VAL A 6 -5.32 2.04 5.14
C VAL A 6 -4.97 1.20 6.36
N ARG A 7 -5.86 0.27 6.72
CA ARG A 7 -5.61 -0.79 7.71
C ARG A 7 -5.23 -2.06 6.97
N VAL A 8 -4.19 -2.73 7.45
CA VAL A 8 -3.81 -4.07 7.01
C VAL A 8 -4.70 -5.11 7.70
N LEU A 9 -5.36 -5.97 6.91
CA LEU A 9 -6.33 -6.94 7.43
C LEU A 9 -5.69 -8.28 7.84
N GLU A 10 -4.53 -8.60 7.27
CA GLU A 10 -3.77 -9.82 7.53
C GLU A 10 -2.27 -9.60 7.32
N ASP A 11 -1.44 -10.38 8.02
CA ASP A 11 0.02 -10.33 7.83
C ASP A 11 0.36 -10.70 6.38
N ALA A 12 1.20 -9.90 5.73
CA ALA A 12 1.62 -10.12 4.36
C ALA A 12 3.10 -9.81 4.15
N LYS A 13 3.69 -10.45 3.15
CA LYS A 13 5.09 -10.29 2.74
C LYS A 13 5.17 -10.29 1.23
N GLU A 14 5.99 -9.42 0.69
CA GLU A 14 6.39 -9.42 -0.71
C GLU A 14 7.81 -10.00 -0.83
N PHE A 15 8.01 -10.78 -1.88
CA PHE A 15 9.26 -11.47 -2.17
C PHE A 15 9.75 -11.11 -3.56
N ASP A 16 11.07 -11.04 -3.75
CA ASP A 16 11.68 -10.96 -5.07
C ASP A 16 11.82 -12.35 -5.73
N ASP A 17 12.44 -12.39 -6.92
CA ASP A 17 12.70 -13.62 -7.67
C ASP A 17 13.67 -14.60 -6.99
N LEU A 18 14.33 -14.18 -5.90
CA LEU A 18 15.25 -14.99 -5.10
C LEU A 18 14.64 -15.45 -3.77
N ASP A 19 13.32 -15.26 -3.58
CA ASP A 19 12.58 -15.52 -2.33
C ASP A 19 13.07 -14.65 -1.14
N GLU A 20 13.70 -13.50 -1.40
CA GLU A 20 14.07 -12.55 -0.35
C GLU A 20 12.91 -11.58 -0.05
N ILE A 21 12.69 -11.29 1.23
CA ILE A 21 11.60 -10.38 1.66
C ILE A 21 11.98 -8.94 1.29
N ILE A 22 11.23 -8.35 0.36
CA ILE A 22 11.42 -6.96 -0.06
C ILE A 22 10.49 -5.97 0.63
N ALA A 23 9.39 -6.44 1.22
CA ALA A 23 8.52 -5.65 2.10
C ALA A 23 7.66 -6.56 2.98
N GLU A 24 7.24 -6.10 4.16
CA GLU A 24 6.30 -6.84 5.01
C GLU A 24 5.38 -5.94 5.80
N VAL A 25 4.13 -6.36 5.99
CA VAL A 25 3.15 -5.65 6.81
C VAL A 25 2.53 -6.60 7.81
N LYS A 26 2.07 -6.06 8.95
CA LYS A 26 1.38 -6.82 9.99
C LYS A 26 -0.08 -6.44 10.06
N LYS A 27 -0.91 -7.41 10.42
CA LYS A 27 -2.32 -7.20 10.72
C LYS A 27 -2.50 -6.04 11.70
N ASP A 28 -3.51 -5.23 11.44
CA ASP A 28 -3.91 -4.04 12.19
C ASP A 28 -2.93 -2.85 12.09
N GLU A 29 -1.82 -2.95 11.34
CA GLU A 29 -0.99 -1.79 11.01
C GLU A 29 -1.79 -0.76 10.20
N ILE A 30 -1.53 0.51 10.49
CA ILE A 30 -2.09 1.64 9.74
C ILE A 30 -0.98 2.22 8.89
N LEU A 31 -1.15 2.16 7.57
CA LEU A 31 -0.20 2.67 6.60
C LEU A 31 -0.69 4.01 6.06
N GLU A 32 0.21 5.00 5.98
CA GLU A 32 -0.05 6.25 5.27
C GLU A 32 0.56 6.16 3.87
N ALA A 33 -0.30 6.07 2.86
CA ALA A 33 0.11 5.89 1.47
C ALA A 33 0.05 7.22 0.71
N LYS A 34 1.07 7.48 -0.12
CA LYS A 34 1.23 8.72 -0.90
C LYS A 34 0.92 8.44 -2.37
N LEU A 35 0.18 9.34 -3.01
CA LEU A 35 -0.11 9.27 -4.45
C LEU A 35 1.10 9.69 -5.30
N TYR A 36 1.53 8.81 -6.19
CA TYR A 36 2.46 9.06 -7.28
C TYR A 36 1.67 9.44 -8.53
N LYS A 37 1.55 10.75 -8.78
CA LYS A 37 0.65 11.29 -9.83
C LYS A 37 0.96 10.82 -11.25
N GLU A 38 2.20 10.44 -11.53
CA GLU A 38 2.58 10.00 -12.89
C GLU A 38 2.02 8.63 -13.23
N THR A 39 1.86 7.77 -12.23
CA THR A 39 1.34 6.40 -12.37
C THR A 39 -0.06 6.22 -11.77
N GLU A 40 -0.53 7.21 -11.00
CA GLU A 40 -1.78 7.18 -10.23
C GLU A 40 -1.82 6.08 -9.16
N GLU A 41 -0.64 5.67 -8.68
CA GLU A 41 -0.46 4.62 -7.67
C GLU A 41 -0.24 5.20 -6.27
N TYR A 42 -0.70 4.49 -5.25
CA TYR A 42 -0.45 4.77 -3.85
C TYR A 42 0.57 3.79 -3.29
N PHE A 43 1.63 4.33 -2.69
CA PHE A 43 2.64 3.54 -1.97
C PHE A 43 2.77 4.04 -0.53
N ALA A 44 2.92 3.10 0.39
CA ALA A 44 3.31 3.35 1.76
C ALA A 44 4.72 2.81 2.00
N GLU A 45 5.25 3.02 3.20
CA GLU A 45 6.46 2.37 3.67
C GLU A 45 6.10 1.39 4.77
N ASP A 46 6.72 0.22 4.76
CA ASP A 46 6.63 -0.71 5.86
C ASP A 46 7.45 -0.27 7.09
N SER A 47 7.45 -1.09 8.14
CA SER A 47 8.19 -0.79 9.38
C SER A 47 9.72 -0.66 9.22
N GLN A 48 10.28 -1.08 8.08
CA GLN A 48 11.69 -0.97 7.75
C GLN A 48 11.97 0.11 6.69
N GLY A 49 10.97 0.87 6.27
CA GLY A 49 11.11 1.91 5.23
C GLY A 49 11.13 1.36 3.80
N ARG A 50 10.65 0.13 3.59
CA ARG A 50 10.57 -0.49 2.27
C ARG A 50 9.21 -0.16 1.65
N GLU A 51 9.20 0.11 0.34
CA GLU A 51 7.98 0.53 -0.35
C GLU A 51 6.96 -0.60 -0.40
N TRP A 52 5.69 -0.29 -0.12
CA TRP A 52 4.55 -1.21 -0.13
C TRP A 52 3.44 -0.67 -1.00
N TYR A 53 3.00 -1.44 -1.99
CA TYR A 53 1.91 -1.04 -2.88
C TYR A 53 0.54 -1.13 -2.17
N VAL A 54 -0.19 -0.01 -2.16
CA VAL A 54 -1.49 0.10 -1.47
C VAL A 54 -2.66 0.05 -2.45
N GLY A 55 -2.49 0.50 -3.68
CA GLY A 55 -3.53 0.54 -4.69
C GLY A 55 -3.32 1.64 -5.71
N GLU A 56 -4.33 1.93 -6.52
CA GLU A 56 -4.26 2.90 -7.62
C GLU A 56 -5.59 3.63 -7.83
N LEU A 57 -5.55 4.73 -8.58
CA LEU A 57 -6.75 5.32 -9.16
C LEU A 57 -7.01 4.73 -10.55
N ASP A 58 -8.25 4.36 -10.83
CA ASP A 58 -8.65 4.00 -12.19
C ASP A 58 -8.75 5.23 -13.10
N VAL A 59 -9.04 5.00 -14.39
CA VAL A 59 -9.15 6.06 -15.41
C VAL A 59 -10.25 7.10 -15.12
N LEU A 60 -11.15 6.83 -14.18
CA LEU A 60 -12.21 7.75 -13.74
C LEU A 60 -11.85 8.43 -12.40
N GLY A 61 -10.69 8.11 -11.83
CA GLY A 61 -10.21 8.64 -10.55
C GLY A 61 -10.74 7.88 -9.33
N ASN A 62 -11.35 6.70 -9.50
CA ASN A 62 -11.82 5.90 -8.37
C ASN A 62 -10.68 5.10 -7.75
N LEU A 63 -10.59 5.11 -6.42
CA LEU A 63 -9.60 4.32 -5.69
C LEU A 63 -9.90 2.82 -5.78
N LYS A 64 -8.91 2.05 -6.18
CA LYS A 64 -8.86 0.58 -6.11
C LYS A 64 -7.75 0.19 -5.16
N LEU A 65 -8.12 -0.34 -3.99
CA LEU A 65 -7.15 -0.86 -3.04
C LEU A 65 -6.64 -2.24 -3.45
N SER A 66 -5.39 -2.51 -3.11
CA SER A 66 -4.82 -3.86 -3.16
C SER A 66 -5.55 -4.78 -2.17
N TYR A 67 -5.45 -6.08 -2.41
CA TYR A 67 -6.09 -7.09 -1.56
C TYR A 67 -5.53 -7.04 -0.13
N GLY A 68 -6.37 -7.35 0.87
CA GLY A 68 -5.96 -7.37 2.28
C GLY A 68 -5.88 -5.99 2.94
N LEU A 69 -6.40 -4.93 2.31
CA LEU A 69 -6.39 -3.56 2.83
C LEU A 69 -7.81 -2.98 2.98
N GLU A 70 -8.01 -2.18 4.01
CA GLU A 70 -9.25 -1.42 4.27
C GLU A 70 -8.96 0.08 4.30
N LEU A 71 -9.73 0.89 3.58
CA LEU A 71 -9.62 2.35 3.65
C LEU A 71 -10.14 2.88 4.98
N ILE A 72 -9.34 3.70 5.67
CA ILE A 72 -9.73 4.37 6.91
C ILE A 72 -9.95 5.88 6.68
N GLU A 73 -9.11 6.52 5.86
CA GLU A 73 -9.13 7.97 5.60
C GLU A 73 -8.60 8.28 4.18
N ASN A 74 -9.14 9.30 3.51
CA ASN A 74 -8.77 9.75 2.15
C ASN A 74 -8.94 11.27 2.01
#